data_AF-A0A962PA30-F1
#
_entry.id   AF-A0A962PA30-F1
#
_cell.length_a   1.000
_cell.length_b   1.000
_cell.length_c   1.000
_cell.angle_alpha   90.00
_cell.angle_beta   90.00
_cell.angle_gamma   90.00
#
_symmetry.space_group_name_H-M   'P 1'
#
loop_
_entity.id
_entity.type
_entity.pdbx_description
1 polymer ?
#
loop_
_entity_poly.entity_id
_entity_poly.type
_entity_poly.pdbx_seq_one_letter_code
_entity_poly.pdbx_strand_id
1 'polypeptide(L)'
;HLLQLKKCLKPDGQLVIETLVVEGDEGYSLTPERRYARMSNIWFVPSIPTLQRWTQRCGFRDIRLVDSTITTATEQRSTSWMPFQSLVDGLNPEHPELTCEDLPAPRRAIVTARNTA
;
A
#
# COMPACT_ATOMS: atom_id res chain seq x y z
N HIS A 1 2.30 6.70 -11.68
CA HIS A 1 1.32 5.61 -11.86
C HIS A 1 -0.14 6.10 -11.90
N LEU A 2 -0.65 6.83 -10.90
CA LEU A 2 -2.06 7.30 -10.87
C LEU A 2 -2.54 8.01 -12.16
N LEU A 3 -1.73 8.90 -12.75
CA LEU A 3 -2.05 9.54 -14.04
C LEU A 3 -2.14 8.55 -15.22
N GLN A 4 -1.37 7.45 -15.19
CA GLN A 4 -1.46 6.40 -16.21
C GLN A 4 -2.76 5.60 -16.03
N LEU A 5 -3.10 5.23 -14.79
CA LEU A 5 -4.37 4.55 -14.48
C LEU A 5 -5.57 5.42 -14.90
N LYS A 6 -5.50 6.73 -14.66
CA LYS A 6 -6.54 7.68 -15.09
C LYS A 6 -6.79 7.61 -16.60
N LYS A 7 -5.73 7.51 -17.41
CA LYS A 7 -5.84 7.41 -18.89
C LYS A 7 -6.50 6.11 -19.36
N CYS A 8 -6.58 5.09 -18.51
CA CYS A 8 -7.26 3.83 -18.81
C CYS A 8 -8.76 3.87 -18.49
N LEU A 9 -9.26 4.97 -17.90
CA LEU A 9 -10.64 5.11 -17.48
C LEU A 9 -11.37 6.10 -18.39
N LYS A 10 -12.62 5.78 -18.74
CA LYS A 10 -13.57 6.73 -19.34
C LYS A 10 -14.01 7.79 -18.30
N PRO A 11 -14.67 8.88 -18.72
CA PRO A 11 -15.36 9.77 -17.79
C PRO A 11 -16.26 8.98 -16.83
N ASP A 12 -16.25 9.36 -15.55
CA ASP A 12 -16.96 8.68 -14.45
C ASP A 12 -16.53 7.22 -14.15
N GLY A 13 -15.49 6.73 -14.82
CA GLY A 13 -14.85 5.45 -14.51
C GLY A 13 -14.37 5.39 -13.05
N GLN A 14 -14.47 4.21 -12.44
CA GLN A 14 -14.06 3.99 -11.06
C GLN A 14 -12.62 3.51 -11.00
N LEU A 15 -11.78 4.23 -10.26
CA LEU A 15 -10.49 3.74 -9.80
C LEU A 15 -10.72 2.90 -8.54
N VAL A 16 -10.13 1.72 -8.50
CA VAL A 16 -9.92 0.93 -7.28
C VAL A 16 -8.42 0.71 -7.20
N ILE A 17 -7.78 1.22 -6.15
CA ILE A 17 -6.34 1.06 -5.92
C ILE A 17 -6.11 0.46 -4.54
N GLU A 18 -5.32 -0.61 -4.52
CA GLU A 18 -4.79 -1.23 -3.30
C GLU A 18 -3.27 -1.08 -3.32
N THR A 19 -2.70 -0.73 -2.16
CA THR A 19 -1.25 -0.58 -2.00
C THR A 19 -0.87 -0.66 -0.53
N LEU A 20 0.43 -0.87 -0.28
CA LEU A 20 1.03 -0.69 1.04
C LEU A 20 0.86 0.76 1.52
N VAL A 21 0.54 0.92 2.79
CA VAL A 21 0.44 2.20 3.50
C VAL A 21 1.10 2.12 4.87
N VAL A 22 1.37 3.29 5.46
CA VAL A 22 1.85 3.43 6.84
C VAL A 22 0.98 4.42 7.62
N GLU A 23 1.05 4.38 8.94
CA GLU A 23 0.44 5.42 9.78
C GLU A 23 1.18 6.76 9.59
N GLY A 24 0.45 7.86 9.62
CA GLY A 24 1.01 9.22 9.54
C GLY A 24 0.04 10.23 8.94
N ASP A 25 0.41 11.50 9.05
CA ASP A 25 -0.40 12.63 8.57
C ASP A 25 -0.33 12.80 7.04
N GLU A 26 -1.16 13.71 6.51
CA GLU A 26 -1.05 14.13 5.11
C GLU A 26 0.34 14.73 4.83
N GLY A 27 0.99 14.25 3.77
CA GLY A 27 2.36 14.60 3.41
C GLY A 27 3.39 13.54 3.82
N TYR A 28 3.06 12.65 4.75
CA TYR A 28 3.96 11.57 5.16
C TYR A 28 3.96 10.40 4.16
N SER A 29 5.16 9.93 3.82
CA SER A 29 5.39 8.68 3.09
C SER A 29 6.69 8.06 3.56
N LEU A 30 6.65 6.80 3.97
CA LEU A 30 7.84 6.02 4.22
C LEU A 30 8.52 5.70 2.87
N THR A 31 9.80 6.01 2.77
CA THR A 31 10.68 5.65 1.64
C THR A 31 11.86 4.86 2.19
N PRO A 32 11.81 3.52 2.14
CA PRO A 32 12.86 2.67 2.69
C PRO A 32 14.21 2.93 2.02
N GLU A 33 15.30 2.95 2.78
CA GLU A 33 16.64 3.20 2.22
C GLU A 33 17.07 2.13 1.20
N ARG A 34 16.69 0.86 1.46
CA ARG A 34 17.08 -0.27 0.59
C ARG A 34 16.00 -1.33 0.41
N ARG A 35 15.46 -1.86 1.51
CA ARG A 35 14.45 -2.93 1.51
C ARG A 35 13.32 -2.60 2.48
N TYR A 36 12.16 -3.18 2.22
CA TYR A 36 11.00 -3.14 3.11
C TYR A 36 10.34 -4.51 3.12
N ALA A 37 10.27 -5.15 4.30
CA ALA A 37 9.84 -6.54 4.44
C ALA A 37 10.57 -7.45 3.42
N ARG A 38 11.89 -7.24 3.28
CA ARG A 38 12.81 -7.89 2.33
C ARG A 38 12.60 -7.58 0.86
N MET A 39 11.52 -6.93 0.47
CA MET A 39 11.27 -6.52 -0.91
C MET A 39 12.25 -5.42 -1.32
N SER A 40 12.91 -5.59 -2.47
CA SER A 40 13.68 -4.53 -3.12
C SER A 40 12.76 -3.66 -3.99
N ASN A 41 13.22 -2.45 -4.34
CA ASN A 41 12.51 -1.50 -5.21
C ASN A 41 11.16 -1.03 -4.66
N ILE A 42 11.03 -0.98 -3.33
CA ILE A 42 9.92 -0.27 -2.66
C ILE A 42 10.29 1.21 -2.59
N TRP A 43 9.45 2.06 -3.18
CA TRP A 43 9.70 3.49 -3.29
C TRP A 43 8.89 4.31 -2.30
N PHE A 44 7.56 4.29 -2.44
CA PHE A 44 6.65 5.08 -1.62
C PHE A 44 5.65 4.18 -0.94
N VAL A 45 5.67 4.19 0.40
CA VAL A 45 4.61 3.66 1.23
C VAL A 45 3.93 4.86 1.91
N PRO A 46 2.91 5.45 1.28
CA PRO A 46 2.29 6.68 1.77
C PRO A 46 1.41 6.43 2.99
N SER A 47 1.16 7.47 3.77
CA SER A 47 -0.02 7.46 4.65
C SER A 47 -1.32 7.49 3.84
N ILE A 48 -2.42 7.02 4.44
CA ILE A 48 -3.74 7.05 3.77
C ILE A 48 -4.12 8.48 3.34
N PRO A 49 -4.00 9.52 4.21
CA PRO A 49 -4.27 10.90 3.79
C PRO A 49 -3.39 11.34 2.62
N THR A 50 -2.09 10.96 2.62
CA THR A 50 -1.18 11.26 1.51
C THR A 50 -1.61 10.60 0.21
N LEU A 51 -2.00 9.32 0.23
CA LEU A 51 -2.52 8.61 -0.95
C LEU A 51 -3.79 9.27 -1.49
N GLN A 52 -4.71 9.66 -0.61
CA GLN A 52 -5.92 10.38 -1.01
C GLN A 52 -5.58 11.73 -1.63
N ARG A 53 -4.64 12.48 -1.03
CA ARG A 53 -4.18 13.77 -1.56
C ARG A 53 -3.52 13.63 -2.93
N TRP A 54 -2.68 12.62 -3.14
CA TRP A 54 -2.06 12.35 -4.44
C TRP A 54 -3.10 11.98 -5.50
N THR A 55 -4.08 11.16 -5.12
CA THR A 55 -5.21 10.78 -5.97
C THR A 55 -6.02 12.02 -6.38
N GLN A 56 -6.31 12.92 -5.43
CA GLN A 56 -6.97 14.20 -5.69
C GLN A 56 -6.15 15.08 -6.64
N ARG A 57 -4.84 15.22 -6.40
CA ARG A 57 -3.94 16.01 -7.25
C ARG A 57 -3.84 15.47 -8.69
N CYS A 58 -4.04 14.17 -8.88
CA CYS A 58 -4.15 13.57 -10.23
C CYS A 58 -5.51 13.85 -10.91
N GLY A 59 -6.39 14.59 -10.25
CA GLY A 59 -7.69 15.02 -10.74
C GLY A 59 -8.75 13.94 -10.67
N PHE A 60 -8.71 13.06 -9.67
CA PHE A 60 -9.84 12.22 -9.31
C PHE A 60 -10.76 12.94 -8.30
N ARG A 61 -12.03 12.54 -8.24
CA ARG A 61 -13.03 13.01 -7.25
C ARG A 61 -13.61 11.84 -6.45
N ASP A 62 -14.47 12.14 -5.48
CA ASP A 62 -15.21 11.14 -4.68
C ASP A 62 -14.30 10.07 -4.06
N ILE A 63 -13.17 10.51 -3.50
CA ILE A 63 -12.13 9.63 -2.98
C ILE A 63 -12.58 9.07 -1.63
N ARG A 64 -12.55 7.74 -1.48
CA ARG A 64 -13.01 7.05 -0.27
C ARG A 64 -12.06 5.93 0.10
N LEU A 65 -11.69 5.87 1.38
CA LEU A 65 -11.11 4.66 1.97
C LEU A 65 -12.21 3.61 2.09
N VAL A 66 -11.97 2.43 1.53
CA VAL A 66 -12.87 1.28 1.64
C VAL A 66 -12.45 0.38 2.79
N ASP A 67 -11.15 0.06 2.86
CA ASP A 67 -10.59 -0.80 3.90
C ASP A 67 -9.13 -0.42 4.19
N SER A 68 -8.68 -0.68 5.41
CA SER A 68 -7.28 -0.61 5.81
C SER A 68 -6.98 -1.69 6.83
N THR A 69 -6.16 -2.66 6.44
CA THR A 69 -5.94 -3.88 7.23
C THR A 69 -4.45 -4.21 7.30
N ILE A 70 -4.00 -4.66 8.48
CA ILE A 70 -2.65 -5.20 8.67
C ILE A 70 -2.61 -6.58 8.01
N THR A 71 -1.61 -6.82 7.15
CA THR A 71 -1.46 -8.12 6.50
C THR A 71 -1.06 -9.14 7.56
N THR A 72 -1.81 -10.24 7.68
CA THR A 72 -1.56 -11.25 8.71
C THR A 72 -0.85 -12.48 8.15
N ALA A 73 -0.18 -13.24 9.02
CA ALA A 73 0.42 -14.52 8.65
C ALA A 73 -0.64 -15.58 8.27
N THR A 74 -1.91 -15.39 8.63
CA THR A 74 -2.99 -16.26 8.14
C THR A 74 -3.34 -15.94 6.69
N GLU A 75 -3.28 -14.67 6.30
CA GLU A 75 -3.53 -14.21 4.93
C GLU A 75 -2.36 -14.58 4.01
N GLN A 76 -1.14 -14.15 4.35
CA GLN A 76 0.07 -14.34 3.56
C GLN A 76 1.05 -15.29 4.27
N ARG A 77 1.15 -16.53 3.77
CA ARG A 77 2.03 -17.58 4.30
C ARG A 77 2.55 -18.51 3.23
N SER A 78 3.62 -19.23 3.54
CA SER A 78 4.10 -20.33 2.72
C SER A 78 3.10 -21.49 2.75
N THR A 79 3.00 -22.20 1.63
CA THR A 79 2.13 -23.37 1.46
C THR A 79 2.85 -24.42 0.61
N SER A 80 2.27 -25.61 0.44
CA SER A 80 2.84 -26.62 -0.48
C SER A 80 2.98 -26.13 -1.93
N TRP A 81 2.17 -25.14 -2.34
CA TRP A 81 2.19 -24.54 -3.67
C TRP A 81 3.11 -23.31 -3.76
N MET A 82 3.46 -22.71 -2.62
CA MET A 82 4.35 -21.55 -2.51
C MET A 82 5.32 -21.82 -1.35
N PRO A 83 6.37 -22.64 -1.57
CA PRO A 83 7.25 -23.12 -0.50
C PRO A 83 8.40 -22.15 -0.15
N PHE A 84 8.42 -20.97 -0.77
CA PHE A 84 9.45 -19.96 -0.56
C PHE A 84 9.12 -19.07 0.65
N GLN A 85 10.04 -18.16 0.97
CA GLN A 85 9.87 -17.15 2.02
C GLN A 85 8.59 -16.33 1.79
N SER A 86 7.88 -16.04 2.87
CA SER A 86 6.61 -15.31 2.87
C SER A 86 6.61 -14.20 3.93
N LEU A 87 5.43 -13.74 4.36
CA LEU A 87 5.31 -12.58 5.26
C LEU A 87 6.14 -12.72 6.53
N VAL A 88 6.03 -13.86 7.23
CA VAL A 88 6.73 -14.10 8.50
C VAL A 88 8.25 -13.94 8.35
N ASP A 89 8.81 -14.35 7.22
CA ASP A 89 10.25 -14.23 6.96
C ASP A 89 10.72 -12.79 6.76
N GLY A 90 9.79 -11.84 6.54
CA GLY A 90 10.05 -10.41 6.39
C GLY A 90 9.65 -9.57 7.61
N LEU A 91 9.15 -10.20 8.69
CA LEU A 91 8.83 -9.54 9.96
C LEU A 91 9.97 -9.69 10.97
N ASN A 92 10.00 -8.80 11.95
CA ASN A 92 10.87 -8.97 13.11
C ASN A 92 10.31 -10.13 13.98
N PRO A 93 11.13 -11.14 14.34
CA PRO A 93 10.67 -12.33 15.06
C PRO A 93 10.24 -12.05 16.50
N GLU A 94 10.76 -10.99 17.12
CA GLU A 94 10.43 -10.59 18.49
C GLU A 94 9.31 -9.53 18.51
N HIS A 95 9.20 -8.74 17.43
CA HIS A 95 8.28 -7.62 17.28
C HIS A 95 7.52 -7.67 15.93
N PRO A 96 6.48 -8.52 15.76
CA PRO A 96 5.80 -8.71 14.48
C PRO A 96 5.08 -7.48 13.91
N GLU A 97 4.90 -6.43 14.72
CA GLU A 97 4.46 -5.10 14.29
C GLU A 97 5.52 -4.34 13.46
N LEU A 98 6.74 -4.87 13.38
CA LEU A 98 7.84 -4.36 12.59
C LEU A 98 8.30 -5.37 11.51
N THR A 99 8.88 -4.85 10.44
CA THR A 99 9.64 -5.64 9.46
C THR A 99 11.00 -6.03 10.04
N CYS A 100 11.69 -6.97 9.41
CA CYS A 100 13.08 -7.32 9.79
C CYS A 100 14.11 -6.19 9.56
N GLU A 101 13.68 -5.05 9.00
CA GLU A 101 14.45 -3.82 8.86
C GLU A 101 14.02 -2.74 9.87
N ASP A 102 13.27 -3.11 10.91
CA ASP A 102 12.74 -2.24 11.96
C ASP A 102 11.82 -1.11 11.44
N LEU A 103 11.12 -1.37 10.33
CA LEU A 103 10.09 -0.49 9.76
C LEU A 103 8.68 -0.99 10.14
N PRO A 104 7.63 -0.15 10.06
CA PRO A 104 6.26 -0.62 10.32
C PRO A 104 5.86 -1.80 9.43
N ALA A 105 5.25 -2.83 10.02
CA ALA A 105 4.81 -4.03 9.31
C ALA A 105 3.79 -3.72 8.18
N PRO A 106 3.67 -4.59 7.16
CA PRO A 106 2.83 -4.35 5.99
C PRO A 106 1.35 -4.14 6.32
N ARG A 107 0.88 -2.90 6.15
CA ARG A 107 -0.54 -2.54 6.12
C ARG A 107 -0.96 -2.24 4.69
N ARG A 108 -2.15 -2.69 4.30
CA ARG A 108 -2.73 -2.47 2.97
C ARG A 108 -3.98 -1.62 3.10
N ALA A 109 -4.17 -0.69 2.17
CA ALA A 109 -5.38 0.10 2.08
C ALA A 109 -5.99 0.02 0.69
N ILE A 110 -7.32 -0.07 0.64
CA ILE A 110 -8.11 -0.01 -0.58
C ILE A 110 -8.77 1.36 -0.64
N VAL A 111 -8.44 2.14 -1.68
CA VAL A 111 -9.04 3.45 -1.94
C VAL A 111 -9.79 3.40 -3.26
N THR A 112 -10.98 3.99 -3.28
CA THR A 112 -11.76 4.19 -4.52
C THR A 112 -11.85 5.66 -4.86
N ALA A 113 -11.96 5.96 -6.15
CA ALA A 113 -12.18 7.33 -6.64
C ALA A 113 -12.87 7.33 -8.01
N ARG A 114 -13.44 8.45 -8.41
CA ARG A 114 -14.09 8.65 -9.72
C ARG A 114 -13.21 9.49 -10.64
N ASN A 115 -13.05 9.03 -11.87
CA ASN A 115 -12.40 9.81 -12.92
C ASN A 115 -13.31 10.98 -13.33
N THR A 116 -12.74 12.18 -13.43
CA THR A 116 -13.47 13.41 -13.76
C THR A 116 -13.53 13.73 -15.24
N ALA A 117 -12.66 13.12 -16.06
CA ALA A 117 -12.41 13.49 -17.45
C ALA A 117 -12.56 12.31 -18.40
#